data_AF-A0A7J2HRC6-F1
#
_entry.id   AF-A0A7J2HRC6-F1
#
_cell.length_a   1.000
_cell.length_b   1.000
_cell.length_c   1.000
_cell.angle_alpha   90.00
_cell.angle_beta   90.00
_cell.angle_gamma   90.00
#
_symmetry.space_group_name_H-M   'P 1'
#
loop_
_entity.id
_entity.type
_entity.pdbx_description
1 polymer ?
#
loop_
_entity_poly.entity_id
_entity_poly.type
_entity_poly.pdbx_seq_one_letter_code
_entity_poly.pdbx_strand_id
1 'polypeptide(L)'
;MKNMLGYFSHRGKEFIITSYNLPRPWINILSNGKYGVLLSHTGGGFSWLIDCNLNRITKWYQDVYSDMDGRYLYIRDKDTGEYWSPTYKPVMRDLDSYECRHGLGYSVIRSSYKGVETEIIFFVPKEDTLEVWIVKLKNNTGRRKNLEVFTYVEWWLGTAYDIDRQFHGLFYDLWVEDNVMFVTKYF
;
A
#
# COMPACT_ATOMS: atom_id res chain seq x y z
N MET A 1 24.87 -19.67 -0.30
CA MET A 1 24.90 -18.39 -1.05
C MET A 1 24.09 -17.37 -0.25
N LYS A 2 24.65 -16.20 0.06
CA LYS A 2 23.94 -15.14 0.78
C LYS A 2 22.92 -14.57 -0.22
N ASN A 3 21.65 -15.01 -0.15
CA ASN A 3 20.61 -14.43 -1.00
C ASN A 3 20.49 -12.96 -0.64
N MET A 4 20.96 -12.09 -1.52
CA MET A 4 20.88 -10.66 -1.31
C MET A 4 19.40 -10.28 -1.46
N LEU A 5 18.77 -9.85 -0.36
CA LEU A 5 17.34 -9.50 -0.30
C LEU A 5 17.01 -8.22 -1.09
N GLY A 6 18.04 -7.50 -1.54
CA GLY A 6 17.94 -6.34 -2.40
C GLY A 6 19.30 -5.76 -2.76
N TYR A 7 19.31 -4.79 -3.68
CA TYR A 7 20.51 -4.11 -4.16
C TYR A 7 20.19 -2.68 -4.62
N PHE A 8 21.20 -1.82 -4.66
CA PHE A 8 21.03 -0.48 -5.22
C PHE A 8 20.97 -0.54 -6.74
N SER A 9 20.03 0.21 -7.32
CA SER A 9 20.01 0.49 -8.76
C SER A 9 21.36 1.05 -9.25
N HIS A 10 21.65 0.94 -10.55
CA HIS A 10 22.93 1.33 -11.15
C HIS A 10 23.37 2.77 -10.81
N ARG A 11 22.42 3.69 -10.62
CA ARG A 11 22.68 5.10 -10.25
C ARG A 11 22.44 5.42 -8.76
N GLY A 12 22.13 4.42 -7.93
CA GLY A 12 21.92 4.57 -6.49
C GLY A 12 20.67 5.35 -6.07
N LYS A 13 19.76 5.66 -7.00
CA LYS A 13 18.55 6.46 -6.70
C LYS A 13 17.38 5.63 -6.18
N GLU A 14 17.42 4.33 -6.42
CA GLU A 14 16.47 3.35 -5.93
C GLU A 14 17.20 2.24 -5.21
N PHE A 15 16.60 1.74 -4.14
CA PHE A 15 16.93 0.46 -3.56
C PHE A 15 15.89 -0.58 -3.98
N ILE A 16 16.35 -1.67 -4.61
CA ILE A 16 15.52 -2.70 -5.23
C ILE A 16 15.48 -3.90 -4.29
N ILE A 17 14.29 -4.27 -3.85
CA ILE A 17 13.97 -5.42 -2.99
C ILE A 17 13.41 -6.51 -3.88
N THR A 18 13.99 -7.71 -3.82
CA THR A 18 13.66 -8.82 -4.74
C THR A 18 12.75 -9.89 -4.12
N SER A 19 12.35 -9.72 -2.86
CA SER A 19 11.50 -10.66 -2.13
C SER A 19 10.51 -9.92 -1.25
N TYR A 20 9.27 -10.39 -1.20
CA TYR A 20 8.28 -9.94 -0.21
C TYR A 20 8.57 -10.50 1.19
N ASN A 21 9.23 -11.67 1.28
CA ASN A 21 9.51 -12.34 2.54
C ASN A 21 10.84 -11.85 3.12
N LEU A 22 10.80 -10.71 3.79
CA LEU A 22 11.93 -10.14 4.52
C LEU A 22 11.80 -10.42 6.03
N PRO A 23 12.93 -10.54 6.76
CA PRO A 23 12.90 -10.72 8.22
C PRO A 23 12.22 -9.58 8.98
N ARG A 24 12.20 -8.38 8.38
CA ARG A 24 11.51 -7.18 8.88
C ARG A 24 10.98 -6.37 7.70
N PRO A 25 9.89 -5.61 7.88
CA PRO A 25 9.43 -4.66 6.88
C PRO A 25 10.52 -3.63 6.58
N TRP A 26 10.84 -3.48 5.30
CA TRP A 26 11.67 -2.36 4.83
C TRP A 26 10.72 -1.28 4.33
N ILE A 27 10.96 -0.04 4.76
CA ILE A 27 10.03 1.06 4.58
C ILE A 27 10.65 2.20 3.78
N ASN A 28 9.78 3.01 3.20
CA ASN A 28 10.11 4.30 2.60
C ASN A 28 9.17 5.38 3.12
N ILE A 29 9.65 6.63 3.08
CA ILE A 29 8.86 7.81 3.45
C ILE A 29 8.59 8.61 2.18
N LEU A 30 7.31 8.83 1.89
CA LEU A 30 6.86 9.65 0.76
C LEU A 30 6.22 10.90 1.35
N SER A 31 6.79 12.08 1.12
CA SER A 31 6.24 13.31 1.68
C SER A 31 6.63 14.54 0.87
N ASN A 32 5.75 15.53 0.88
CA ASN A 32 5.99 16.89 0.41
C ASN A 32 6.16 17.91 1.56
N GLY A 33 6.32 17.42 2.80
CA GLY A 33 6.40 18.26 4.00
C GLY A 33 5.06 18.57 4.66
N LYS A 34 3.93 18.42 3.96
CA LYS A 34 2.57 18.53 4.54
C LYS A 34 1.92 17.17 4.64
N TYR A 35 1.76 16.46 3.52
CA TYR A 35 1.24 15.10 3.52
C TYR A 35 2.41 14.14 3.57
N GLY A 36 2.27 13.08 4.38
CA GLY A 36 3.32 12.10 4.55
C GLY A 36 2.79 10.67 4.60
N VAL A 37 3.61 9.76 4.15
CA VAL A 37 3.30 8.35 3.96
C VAL A 37 4.48 7.53 4.42
N LEU A 38 4.24 6.60 5.34
CA LEU A 38 5.16 5.51 5.65
C LEU A 38 4.66 4.30 4.88
N LEU A 39 5.46 3.79 3.94
CA LEU A 39 5.08 2.67 3.08
C LEU A 39 6.10 1.56 3.20
N SER A 40 5.65 0.35 3.55
CA SER A 40 6.50 -0.83 3.54
C SER A 40 6.63 -1.44 2.14
N HIS A 41 7.63 -2.30 1.97
CA HIS A 41 7.83 -3.07 0.76
C HIS A 41 6.68 -4.04 0.45
N THR A 42 5.70 -4.22 1.35
CA THR A 42 4.47 -5.02 1.17
C THR A 42 3.17 -4.21 1.28
N GLY A 43 3.25 -2.87 1.16
CA GLY A 43 2.06 -1.98 1.16
C GLY A 43 1.54 -1.58 2.55
N GLY A 44 2.19 -2.04 3.62
CA GLY A 44 1.87 -1.67 4.99
C GLY A 44 2.30 -0.25 5.37
N GLY A 45 1.91 0.20 6.56
CA GLY A 45 2.15 1.53 7.13
C GLY A 45 0.90 2.43 7.15
N PHE A 46 1.10 3.74 7.25
CA PHE A 46 0.01 4.74 7.29
C PHE A 46 0.36 6.03 6.55
N SER A 47 -0.60 6.94 6.52
CA SER A 47 -0.52 8.31 6.02
C SER A 47 -0.95 9.31 7.10
N TRP A 48 -0.44 10.54 7.00
CA TRP A 48 -0.75 11.63 7.92
C TRP A 48 -0.74 13.00 7.21
N LEU A 49 -1.33 13.99 7.88
CA LEU A 49 -1.36 15.38 7.43
C LEU A 49 -0.73 16.32 8.46
N ILE A 50 0.35 17.02 8.10
CA ILE A 50 1.13 17.97 8.91
C ILE A 50 1.91 17.28 10.03
N ASP A 51 1.23 16.53 10.91
CA ASP A 51 1.82 15.90 12.09
C ASP A 51 1.43 14.41 12.17
N CYS A 52 2.44 13.54 12.25
CA CYS A 52 2.24 12.08 12.24
C CYS A 52 1.71 11.51 13.56
N ASN A 53 1.69 12.30 14.63
CA ASN A 53 1.11 11.95 15.92
C ASN A 53 -0.28 12.53 16.10
N LEU A 54 -0.56 13.74 15.60
CA LEU A 54 -1.85 14.40 15.85
C LEU A 54 -2.87 14.14 14.75
N ASN A 55 -2.42 13.95 13.50
CA ASN A 55 -3.28 14.00 12.31
C ASN A 55 -3.03 12.77 11.41
N ARG A 56 -3.13 11.57 11.98
CA ARG A 56 -3.08 10.33 11.18
C ARG A 56 -4.37 10.16 10.40
N ILE A 57 -4.23 9.82 9.13
CA ILE A 57 -5.36 9.63 8.21
C ILE A 57 -5.77 8.16 8.20
N THR A 58 -4.79 7.28 7.99
CA THR A 58 -4.98 5.83 7.99
C THR A 58 -4.41 5.20 9.26
N LYS A 59 -4.99 4.08 9.67
CA LYS A 59 -4.60 3.35 10.87
C LYS A 59 -3.24 2.70 10.67
N TRP A 60 -2.45 2.71 11.74
CA TRP A 60 -1.28 1.84 11.87
C TRP A 60 -1.00 1.58 13.33
N TYR A 61 -1.05 0.30 13.69
CA TYR A 61 -0.49 -0.19 14.93
C TYR A 61 1.03 -0.24 14.75
N GLN A 62 1.80 0.16 15.76
CA GLN A 62 3.28 0.10 15.71
C GLN A 62 3.81 -1.35 15.77
N ASP A 63 3.13 -2.28 15.11
CA ASP A 63 3.56 -3.66 14.93
C ASP A 63 4.63 -3.71 13.84
N VAL A 64 5.88 -3.71 14.30
CA VAL A 64 7.08 -3.80 13.45
C VAL A 64 7.33 -5.20 12.89
N TYR A 65 6.49 -6.19 13.24
CA TYR A 65 6.65 -7.58 12.80
C TYR A 65 5.62 -7.93 11.73
N SER A 66 4.34 -7.72 12.00
CA SER A 66 3.28 -8.20 11.10
C SER A 66 3.13 -7.32 9.87
N ASP A 67 3.21 -5.99 9.99
CA ASP A 67 2.98 -5.04 8.88
C ASP A 67 1.66 -5.35 8.12
N MET A 68 0.59 -5.52 8.91
CA MET A 68 -0.77 -5.88 8.48
C MET A 68 -1.77 -4.71 8.47
N ASP A 69 -1.33 -3.54 8.91
CA ASP A 69 -2.06 -2.29 8.71
C ASP A 69 -1.46 -1.57 7.52
N GLY A 70 -2.31 -1.21 6.57
CA GLY A 70 -1.80 -0.68 5.33
C GLY A 70 -2.87 -0.37 4.33
N ARG A 71 -2.41 -0.36 3.08
CA ARG A 71 -3.16 0.10 1.95
C ARG A 71 -3.08 -0.95 0.87
N TYR A 72 -4.20 -1.59 0.64
CA TYR A 72 -4.22 -2.87 -0.04
C TYR A 72 -4.98 -2.79 -1.34
N LEU A 73 -4.45 -3.51 -2.31
CA LEU A 73 -5.13 -3.80 -3.56
C LEU A 73 -5.43 -5.30 -3.57
N TYR A 74 -6.66 -5.65 -3.92
CA TYR A 74 -7.06 -7.02 -4.19
C TYR A 74 -7.41 -7.11 -5.65
N ILE A 75 -6.91 -8.15 -6.30
CA ILE A 75 -7.30 -8.49 -7.67
C ILE A 75 -8.00 -9.83 -7.59
N ARG A 76 -9.17 -9.93 -8.20
CA ARG A 76 -9.95 -11.17 -8.31
C ARG A 76 -10.20 -11.50 -9.76
N ASP A 77 -9.89 -12.73 -10.15
CA ASP A 77 -10.33 -13.29 -11.43
C ASP A 77 -11.77 -13.78 -11.28
N LYS A 78 -12.70 -13.17 -12.02
CA LYS A 78 -14.13 -13.53 -11.95
C LYS A 78 -14.41 -14.92 -12.49
N ASP A 79 -13.61 -15.37 -13.45
CA ASP A 79 -13.86 -16.62 -14.16
C ASP A 79 -13.43 -17.83 -13.31
N THR A 80 -12.39 -17.67 -12.47
CA THR A 80 -11.90 -18.73 -11.57
C THR A 80 -12.29 -18.54 -10.10
N GLY A 81 -12.65 -17.31 -9.71
CA GLY A 81 -12.90 -16.92 -8.32
C GLY A 81 -11.64 -16.70 -7.49
N GLU A 82 -10.45 -16.90 -8.05
CA GLU A 82 -9.18 -16.70 -7.34
C GLU A 82 -8.90 -15.22 -7.10
N TYR A 83 -8.24 -14.92 -5.98
CA TYR A 83 -7.86 -13.58 -5.61
C TYR A 83 -6.48 -13.54 -4.98
N TRP A 84 -5.80 -12.41 -5.13
CA TRP A 84 -4.47 -12.17 -4.60
C TRP A 84 -4.25 -10.69 -4.32
N SER A 85 -3.19 -10.39 -3.55
CA SER A 85 -2.70 -9.03 -3.37
C SER A 85 -1.37 -8.87 -4.14
N PRO A 86 -1.25 -7.90 -5.04
CA PRO A 86 -0.01 -7.66 -5.79
C PRO A 86 1.13 -7.15 -4.89
N THR A 87 0.79 -6.60 -3.73
CA THR A 87 1.75 -6.23 -2.67
C THR A 87 2.10 -7.39 -1.74
N TYR A 88 1.76 -8.63 -2.13
CA TYR A 88 1.80 -9.85 -1.31
C TYR A 88 0.81 -9.85 -0.14
N LYS A 89 0.89 -8.86 0.76
CA LYS A 89 -0.06 -8.70 1.88
C LYS A 89 -1.34 -7.97 1.43
N PRO A 90 -2.50 -8.27 2.07
CA PRO A 90 -2.66 -9.15 3.23
C PRO A 90 -3.03 -10.58 2.86
N VAL A 91 -3.28 -10.87 1.58
CA VAL A 91 -3.74 -12.21 1.13
C VAL A 91 -2.64 -13.28 1.23
N MET A 92 -1.37 -12.89 1.09
CA MET A 92 -0.18 -13.74 1.27
C MET A 92 -0.17 -15.00 0.38
N ARG A 93 -0.63 -14.84 -0.87
CA ARG A 93 -0.46 -15.87 -1.91
C ARG A 93 0.95 -15.79 -2.47
N ASP A 94 1.53 -16.95 -2.78
CA ASP A 94 2.78 -17.01 -3.51
C ASP A 94 2.61 -16.39 -4.90
N LEU A 95 3.48 -15.44 -5.20
CA LEU A 95 3.51 -14.69 -6.45
C LEU A 95 4.56 -15.30 -7.38
N ASP A 96 4.31 -15.27 -8.70
CA ASP A 96 5.26 -15.79 -9.69
C ASP A 96 6.56 -14.95 -9.70
N SER A 97 6.42 -13.65 -9.43
CA SER A 97 7.52 -12.70 -9.33
C SER A 97 7.15 -11.55 -8.39
N TYR A 98 8.17 -10.94 -7.78
CA TYR A 98 8.02 -9.79 -6.91
C TYR A 98 9.24 -8.88 -6.95
N GLU A 99 9.00 -7.58 -6.99
CA GLU A 99 10.03 -6.55 -6.87
C GLU A 99 9.42 -5.31 -6.21
N CYS A 100 10.07 -4.76 -5.18
CA CYS A 100 9.74 -3.44 -4.64
C CYS A 100 10.93 -2.50 -4.81
N ARG A 101 10.71 -1.33 -5.39
CA ARG A 101 11.71 -0.28 -5.54
C ARG A 101 11.34 0.88 -4.64
N HIS A 102 12.19 1.19 -3.68
CA HIS A 102 12.09 2.41 -2.91
C HIS A 102 12.98 3.47 -3.54
N GLY A 103 12.36 4.54 -4.05
CA GLY A 103 13.02 5.70 -4.60
C GLY A 103 12.84 6.93 -3.69
N LEU A 104 13.34 8.08 -4.15
CA LEU A 104 13.20 9.34 -3.43
C LEU A 104 11.79 9.92 -3.61
N GLY A 105 10.93 9.79 -2.60
CA GLY A 105 9.56 10.32 -2.62
C GLY A 105 8.54 9.48 -3.40
N TYR A 106 8.93 8.29 -3.86
CA TYR A 106 8.03 7.30 -4.45
C TYR A 106 8.46 5.87 -4.13
N SER A 107 7.55 4.92 -4.28
CA SER A 107 7.89 3.50 -4.37
C SER A 107 7.15 2.83 -5.51
N VAL A 108 7.75 1.80 -6.09
CA VAL A 108 7.13 0.98 -7.14
C VAL A 108 7.10 -0.47 -6.67
N ILE A 109 5.94 -1.11 -6.69
CA ILE A 109 5.80 -2.54 -6.47
C ILE A 109 5.39 -3.19 -7.79
N ARG A 110 6.14 -4.22 -8.20
CA ARG A 110 5.84 -5.06 -9.35
C ARG A 110 5.69 -6.49 -8.91
N SER A 111 4.67 -7.15 -9.43
CA SER A 111 4.41 -8.57 -9.16
C SER A 111 3.72 -9.24 -10.33
N SER A 112 3.83 -10.57 -10.42
CA SER A 112 2.98 -11.39 -11.29
C SER A 112 2.27 -12.46 -10.47
N TYR A 113 1.03 -12.75 -10.84
CA TYR A 113 0.30 -13.93 -10.37
C TYR A 113 -0.46 -14.56 -11.53
N LYS A 114 -0.18 -15.83 -11.82
CA LYS A 114 -0.80 -16.61 -12.91
C LYS A 114 -0.83 -15.88 -14.25
N GLY A 115 0.27 -15.20 -14.57
CA GLY A 115 0.43 -14.45 -15.83
C GLY A 115 -0.30 -13.11 -15.90
N VAL A 116 -0.82 -12.59 -14.78
CA VAL A 116 -1.27 -11.20 -14.65
C VAL A 116 -0.17 -10.39 -13.95
N GLU A 117 0.51 -9.54 -14.70
CA GLU A 117 1.49 -8.60 -14.17
C GLU A 117 0.78 -7.36 -13.62
N THR A 118 1.23 -6.91 -12.44
CA THR A 118 0.77 -5.69 -11.79
C THR A 118 1.96 -4.79 -11.49
N GLU A 119 1.84 -3.51 -11.81
CA GLU A 119 2.74 -2.44 -11.35
C GLU A 119 1.93 -1.42 -10.56
N ILE A 120 2.39 -1.08 -9.35
CA ILE A 120 1.80 -0.03 -8.53
C ILE A 120 2.87 1.00 -8.22
N ILE A 121 2.59 2.26 -8.52
CA ILE A 121 3.44 3.40 -8.18
C ILE A 121 2.74 4.20 -7.08
N PHE A 122 3.40 4.32 -5.94
CA PHE A 122 2.97 5.13 -4.80
C PHE A 122 3.82 6.39 -4.71
N PHE A 123 3.21 7.56 -4.61
CA PHE A 123 3.92 8.81 -4.37
C PHE A 123 3.00 9.89 -3.78
N VAL A 124 3.62 10.93 -3.23
CA VAL A 124 2.94 12.16 -2.79
C VAL A 124 3.33 13.28 -3.75
N PRO A 125 2.38 13.91 -4.47
CA PRO A 125 2.67 15.05 -5.32
C PRO A 125 3.26 16.21 -4.52
N LYS A 126 4.08 17.05 -5.16
CA LYS A 126 4.78 18.13 -4.46
C LYS A 126 3.84 19.19 -3.89
N GLU A 127 2.76 19.50 -4.59
CA GLU A 127 1.88 20.62 -4.25
C GLU A 127 0.57 20.18 -3.57
N ASP A 128 0.21 18.89 -3.69
CA ASP A 128 -1.08 18.39 -3.23
C ASP A 128 -0.97 17.55 -1.95
N THR A 129 -1.94 17.68 -1.05
CA THR A 129 -1.98 16.91 0.21
C THR A 129 -2.69 15.58 0.03
N LEU A 130 -2.19 14.75 -0.90
CA LEU A 130 -2.78 13.47 -1.23
C LEU A 130 -1.73 12.40 -1.55
N GLU A 131 -2.13 11.14 -1.45
CA GLU A 131 -1.37 9.98 -1.91
C GLU A 131 -1.93 9.52 -3.27
N VAL A 132 -1.07 9.29 -4.25
CA VAL A 132 -1.47 8.77 -5.57
C VAL A 132 -1.01 7.33 -5.71
N TRP A 133 -1.92 6.46 -6.14
CA TRP A 133 -1.61 5.08 -6.54
C TRP A 133 -1.88 4.92 -8.03
N ILE A 134 -0.84 4.75 -8.83
CA ILE A 134 -0.99 4.40 -10.24
C ILE A 134 -0.91 2.89 -10.35
N VAL A 135 -2.03 2.25 -10.66
CA VAL A 135 -2.14 0.80 -10.84
C VAL A 135 -2.16 0.48 -12.34
N LYS A 136 -1.25 -0.39 -12.78
CA LYS A 136 -1.24 -0.93 -14.14
C LYS A 136 -1.35 -2.44 -14.08
N LEU A 137 -2.25 -3.00 -14.87
CA LEU A 137 -2.44 -4.43 -15.05
C LEU A 137 -2.11 -4.83 -16.48
N LYS A 138 -1.36 -5.92 -16.64
CA LYS A 138 -1.04 -6.49 -17.94
C LYS A 138 -1.31 -7.99 -17.94
N ASN A 139 -2.14 -8.42 -18.88
CA ASN A 139 -2.50 -9.82 -19.05
C ASN A 139 -1.56 -10.50 -20.06
N ASN A 140 -0.73 -11.43 -19.58
CA ASN A 140 0.23 -12.19 -20.39
C ASN A 140 -0.23 -13.64 -20.66
N THR A 141 -1.48 -13.99 -20.36
CA THR A 141 -1.96 -15.39 -20.44
C THR A 141 -2.37 -15.85 -21.85
N GLY A 142 -2.36 -14.95 -22.84
CA GLY A 142 -2.83 -15.23 -24.20
C GLY A 142 -4.35 -15.43 -24.32
N ARG A 143 -5.11 -15.30 -23.23
CA ARG A 143 -6.57 -15.42 -23.17
C ARG A 143 -7.16 -14.19 -22.51
N ARG A 144 -8.40 -13.83 -22.85
CA ARG A 144 -9.10 -12.73 -22.16
C ARG A 144 -9.28 -13.07 -20.68
N LYS A 145 -9.10 -12.08 -19.80
CA LYS A 145 -9.26 -12.19 -18.34
C LYS A 145 -10.31 -11.19 -17.86
N ASN A 146 -11.25 -11.64 -17.03
CA ASN A 146 -12.24 -10.78 -16.37
C ASN A 146 -11.76 -10.50 -14.94
N LEU A 147 -11.17 -9.34 -14.71
CA LEU A 147 -10.59 -8.98 -13.41
C LEU A 147 -11.43 -7.93 -12.69
N GLU A 148 -11.61 -8.12 -11.39
CA GLU A 148 -12.11 -7.11 -10.46
C GLU A 148 -10.97 -6.60 -9.60
N VAL A 149 -10.96 -5.30 -9.33
CA VAL A 149 -9.94 -4.62 -8.52
C VAL A 149 -10.63 -3.94 -7.36
N PHE A 150 -10.15 -4.21 -6.16
CA PHE A 150 -10.69 -3.62 -4.92
C PHE A 150 -9.55 -2.94 -4.18
N THR A 151 -9.79 -1.70 -3.76
CA THR A 151 -8.89 -0.96 -2.87
C THR A 151 -9.38 -1.04 -1.43
N TYR A 152 -8.46 -1.07 -0.49
CA TYR A 152 -8.76 -1.04 0.94
C TYR A 152 -7.81 -0.09 1.66
N VAL A 153 -8.38 0.69 2.55
CA VAL A 153 -7.69 1.46 3.59
C VAL A 153 -8.54 1.40 4.86
N GLU A 154 -7.89 1.44 6.02
CA GLU A 154 -8.58 1.58 7.31
C GLU A 154 -8.40 3.01 7.83
N TRP A 155 -9.51 3.72 8.05
CA TRP A 155 -9.50 5.11 8.49
C TRP A 155 -9.21 5.26 9.98
N TRP A 156 -8.40 6.28 10.32
CA TRP A 156 -8.07 6.65 11.70
C TRP A 156 -8.51 8.07 12.07
N LEU A 157 -8.22 9.03 11.18
CA LEU A 157 -8.62 10.44 11.26
C LEU A 157 -8.46 11.03 12.68
N GLY A 158 -7.26 11.01 13.23
CA GLY A 158 -7.03 11.46 14.61
C GLY A 158 -5.64 11.21 15.15
N THR A 159 -5.52 11.24 16.48
CA THR A 159 -4.23 11.17 17.17
C THR A 159 -3.72 9.74 17.30
N ALA A 160 -2.41 9.56 17.28
CA ALA A 160 -1.72 8.28 17.48
C ALA A 160 -1.99 7.64 18.85
N TYR A 161 -2.39 8.45 19.84
CA TYR A 161 -2.54 8.03 21.24
C TYR A 161 -3.94 7.49 21.55
N ASP A 162 -4.89 7.61 20.61
CA ASP A 162 -6.27 7.14 20.73
C ASP A 162 -6.41 5.60 20.60
N ILE A 163 -5.41 4.83 21.05
CA ILE A 163 -5.27 3.39 20.80
C ILE A 163 -6.36 2.53 21.47
N ASP A 164 -7.02 3.01 22.53
CA ASP A 164 -7.96 2.22 23.35
C ASP A 164 -9.46 2.52 23.16
N ARG A 165 -9.84 3.34 22.17
CA ARG A 165 -11.26 3.65 21.95
C ARG A 165 -11.83 2.86 20.78
N GLN A 166 -12.31 1.65 21.08
CA GLN A 166 -13.14 0.82 20.18
C GLN A 166 -14.41 1.55 19.67
N PHE A 167 -14.72 2.73 20.20
CA PHE A 167 -15.86 3.57 19.82
C PHE A 167 -15.58 4.55 18.68
N HIS A 168 -14.34 4.69 18.17
CA HIS A 168 -14.04 5.64 17.09
C HIS A 168 -14.84 5.39 15.80
N GLY A 169 -15.16 4.13 15.52
CA GLY A 169 -16.00 3.76 14.38
C GLY A 169 -17.39 4.39 14.41
N LEU A 170 -17.93 4.68 15.60
CA LEU A 170 -19.26 5.28 15.76
C LEU A 170 -19.32 6.75 15.36
N PHE A 171 -18.16 7.39 15.22
CA PHE A 171 -18.05 8.81 14.92
C PHE A 171 -17.65 9.08 13.48
N TYR A 172 -17.59 8.04 12.64
CA TYR A 172 -17.37 8.20 11.21
C TYR A 172 -18.70 8.32 10.48
N ASP A 173 -18.84 9.37 9.67
CA ASP A 173 -19.76 9.32 8.53
C ASP A 173 -18.95 8.98 7.29
N LEU A 174 -19.42 7.97 6.55
CA LEU A 174 -18.85 7.53 5.29
C LEU A 174 -19.94 7.51 4.23
N TRP A 175 -19.67 8.15 3.11
CA TRP A 175 -20.56 8.14 1.95
C TRP A 175 -19.77 8.10 0.66
N VAL A 176 -20.45 7.76 -0.44
CA VAL A 176 -19.86 7.68 -1.77
C VAL A 176 -20.66 8.57 -2.71
N GLU A 177 -19.97 9.44 -3.43
CA GLU A 177 -20.54 10.35 -4.43
C GLU A 177 -19.55 10.43 -5.60
N ASP A 178 -20.02 10.30 -6.84
CA ASP A 178 -19.20 10.40 -8.06
C ASP A 178 -17.91 9.56 -8.08
N ASN A 179 -17.98 8.32 -7.55
CA ASN A 179 -16.85 7.39 -7.37
C ASN A 179 -15.78 7.87 -6.38
N VAL A 180 -16.09 8.88 -5.58
CA VAL A 180 -15.26 9.34 -4.47
C VAL A 180 -15.88 8.87 -3.16
N MET A 181 -15.07 8.22 -2.32
CA MET A 181 -15.45 7.89 -0.95
C MET A 181 -15.03 9.03 -0.05
N PHE A 182 -15.99 9.59 0.66
CA PHE A 182 -15.77 10.64 1.65
C PHE A 182 -15.90 10.05 3.04
N VAL A 183 -15.03 10.50 3.95
CA VAL A 183 -15.08 10.13 5.36
C VAL A 183 -14.82 11.36 6.21
N THR A 184 -15.67 11.55 7.20
CA THR A 184 -15.49 12.58 8.24
C THR A 184 -15.56 11.92 9.60
N LYS A 185 -14.81 12.47 10.56
CA LYS A 185 -14.87 12.07 11.97
C LYS A 185 -15.34 13.24 12.80
N TYR A 186 -16.37 13.04 13.60
CA TYR A 186 -16.90 14.06 14.50
C TYR A 186 -16.51 13.77 15.95
N PHE A 187 -16.42 14.82 16.76
CA PHE A 187 -16.19 14.72 18.20
C PHE A 187 -17.18 15.64 18.92
#